data_AF-A0A1H7WB32-F1
#
_entry.id   AF-A0A1H7WB32-F1
#
_cell.length_a   1.000
_cell.length_b   1.000
_cell.length_c   1.000
_cell.angle_alpha   90.00
_cell.angle_beta   90.00
_cell.angle_gamma   90.00
#
_symmetry.space_group_name_H-M   'P 1'
#
loop_
_entity.id
_entity.type
_entity.pdbx_description
1 polymer ?
#
loop_
_entity_poly.entity_id
_entity_poly.type
_entity_poly.pdbx_seq_one_letter_code
_entity_poly.pdbx_strand_id
1 'polypeptide(L)' 'MLIVKSFFLSEIERFKLEELILSTEKGVSEADLHKLDDRELKEWADKCRK' A
#
# COMPACT_ATOMS: atom_id res chain seq x y z
N MET A 1 15.57 -23.99 -4.62
CA MET A 1 14.16 -23.56 -4.66
C MET A 1 14.14 -22.06 -4.38
N LEU A 2 14.13 -21.23 -5.42
CA LEU A 2 14.04 -19.78 -5.29
C LEU A 2 12.59 -19.43 -4.94
N ILE A 3 12.33 -19.22 -3.66
CA ILE A 3 11.04 -18.69 -3.21
C ILE A 3 11.05 -17.21 -3.60
N VAL A 4 10.61 -16.92 -4.82
CA VAL A 4 10.21 -15.56 -5.20
C VAL A 4 8.96 -15.29 -4.39
N LYS A 5 9.13 -14.65 -3.22
CA LYS A 5 8.01 -14.13 -2.43
C LYS A 5 7.32 -13.08 -3.29
N SER A 6 6.39 -13.54 -4.10
CA SER A 6 5.50 -12.67 -4.83
C SER A 6 4.56 -12.10 -3.78
N PHE A 7 4.85 -10.87 -3.34
CA PHE A 7 3.99 -10.14 -2.43
C PHE A 7 2.82 -9.64 -3.25
N PHE A 8 1.74 -10.42 -3.24
CA PHE A 8 0.43 -9.99 -3.71
C PHE A 8 -0.40 -9.65 -2.49
N LEU A 9 -0.87 -8.41 -2.39
CA LEU A 9 -1.91 -8.05 -1.46
C LEU A 9 -3.24 -8.52 -2.04
N SER A 10 -4.12 -9.03 -1.18
CA SER A 10 -5.52 -9.15 -1.58
C SER A 10 -6.12 -7.77 -1.85
N GLU A 11 -7.11 -7.66 -2.73
CA GLU A 11 -7.79 -6.38 -3.01
C GLU A 11 -8.29 -5.70 -1.72
N ILE A 12 -8.75 -6.49 -0.76
CA ILE A 12 -9.20 -6.00 0.55
C ILE A 12 -8.04 -5.41 1.37
N GLU A 13 -6.88 -6.07 1.40
CA GLU A 13 -5.72 -5.55 2.10
C GLU A 13 -5.18 -4.30 1.44
N ARG A 14 -5.16 -4.27 0.11
CA ARG A 14 -4.77 -3.10 -0.67
C ARG A 14 -5.66 -1.91 -0.33
N PHE A 15 -6.97 -2.10 -0.37
CA PHE A 15 -7.96 -1.06 -0.05
C PHE A 15 -7.79 -0.51 1.38
N LYS A 16 -7.54 -1.39 2.36
CA LYS A 16 -7.30 -0.96 3.76
C LYS A 16 -6.02 -0.14 3.92
N LEU A 17 -4.97 -0.46 3.16
CA LEU A 17 -3.70 0.27 3.21
C LEU A 17 -3.85 1.63 2.50
N GLU A 18 -4.56 1.67 1.36
CA GLU A 18 -4.90 2.90 0.66
C GLU A 18 -5.71 3.85 1.55
N GLU A 19 -6.75 3.35 2.20
CA GLU A 19 -7.57 4.12 3.16
C GLU A 19 -6.73 4.66 4.34
N LEU A 20 -5.81 3.86 4.85
CA LEU A 20 -4.89 4.28 5.91
C LEU A 20 -3.97 5.43 5.44
N ILE A 21 -3.40 5.32 4.24
CA ILE A 21 -2.50 6.35 3.71
C ILE A 21 -3.28 7.64 3.42
N LEU A 22 -4.45 7.55 2.80
CA LEU A 22 -5.32 8.70 2.51
C LEU A 22 -5.80 9.41 3.77
N SER A 23 -6.07 8.67 4.85
CA SER A 23 -6.47 9.25 6.12
C SER A 23 -5.31 9.90 6.89
N THR A 24 -4.08 9.45 6.65
CA THR A 24 -2.88 9.93 7.37
C THR A 24 -2.17 11.06 6.62
N GLU A 25 -1.94 10.93 5.32
CA GLU A 25 -1.33 11.97 4.47
C GLU A 25 -2.40 12.79 3.73
N LYS A 26 -2.64 14.01 4.22
CA LYS A 26 -3.44 15.01 3.51
C LYS A 26 -2.66 15.55 2.30
N GLY A 27 -2.84 14.94 1.14
CA GLY A 27 -2.24 15.38 -0.13
C GLY A 27 -2.02 14.27 -1.14
N VAL A 28 -2.07 13.00 -0.72
CA VAL A 28 -2.01 11.85 -1.63
C VAL A 28 -3.38 11.64 -2.26
N SER A 29 -3.40 11.50 -3.58
CA SER A 29 -4.61 11.16 -4.32
C SER A 29 -4.71 9.65 -4.50
N GLU A 30 -5.93 9.10 -4.55
CA GLU A 30 -6.17 7.68 -4.84
C GLU A 30 -5.46 7.21 -6.13
N ALA A 31 -5.38 8.09 -7.14
CA ALA A 31 -4.70 7.81 -8.40
C ALA A 31 -3.19 7.60 -8.26
N ASP A 32 -2.55 8.14 -7.21
CA ASP A 32 -1.13 7.94 -6.96
C ASP A 32 -0.89 6.64 -6.19
N LEU A 33 -1.79 6.29 -5.28
CA LEU A 33 -1.79 4.99 -4.59
C LEU A 33 -2.03 3.81 -5.55
N HIS A 34 -2.92 3.99 -6.52
CA HIS A 34 -3.23 2.95 -7.51
C HIS A 34 -2.06 2.63 -8.45
N LYS A 35 -1.09 3.54 -8.59
CA LYS A 35 0.13 3.35 -9.39
C LYS A 35 1.23 2.63 -8.62
N LEU A 36 1.13 2.54 -7.30
CA LEU A 36 2.12 1.86 -6.47
C LEU A 36 1.94 0.35 -6.54
N ASP A 37 3.08 -0.33 -6.53
CA ASP A 37 3.11 -1.78 -6.34
C ASP A 37 2.70 -2.13 -4.90
N ASP A 38 2.15 -3.31 -4.70
CA ASP A 38 1.68 -3.81 -3.40
C ASP A 38 2.75 -3.72 -2.30
N ARG A 39 4.02 -3.91 -2.68
CA ARG A 39 5.15 -3.74 -1.79
C ARG A 39 5.33 -2.28 -1.37
N GLU A 40 5.32 -1.36 -2.32
CA GLU A 40 5.51 0.07 -2.06
C GLU A 40 4.36 0.63 -1.22
N LEU A 41 3.12 0.23 -1.56
CA LEU A 41 1.93 0.57 -0.82
C LEU A 41 2.05 0.15 0.66
N LYS A 42 2.55 -1.06 0.90
CA LYS A 42 2.78 -1.56 2.26
C LYS A 42 3.88 -0.79 2.99
N GLU A 43 5.01 -0.52 2.33
CA GLU A 43 6.10 0.27 2.92
C GLU A 43 5.63 1.69 3.28
N TRP A 44 4.73 2.27 2.48
CA TRP A 44 4.16 3.59 2.74
C TRP A 44 3.16 3.57 3.89
N ALA A 45 2.25 2.60 3.89
CA ALA A 45 1.31 2.40 5.00
C ALA A 45 2.04 2.12 6.33
N ASP A 46 3.13 1.35 6.32
CA ASP A 46 3.96 1.14 7.51
C ASP A 46 4.65 2.43 7.99
N LYS A 47 4.99 3.36 7.09
CA LYS A 47 5.47 4.70 7.48
C LYS A 47 4.36 5.54 8.10
N CYS A 48 3.14 5.49 7.57
CA CYS A 48 1.97 6.18 8.13
C CYS A 48 1.55 5.65 9.51
N ARG A 49 1.87 4.39 9.84
CA ARG A 49 1.58 3.78 11.15
C ARG A 49 2.55 4.20 12.28
N LYS A 50 3.73 4.73 11.95
CA LYS A 50 4.72 5.16 12.95
C LYS A 50 4.45 6.58 13.43
#